data_AF-A0A1L7H750-F1
#
_entry.id   AF-A0A1L7H750-F1
#
_cell.length_a   1.000
_cell.length_b   1.000
_cell.length_c   1.000
_cell.angle_alpha   90.00
_cell.angle_beta   90.00
_cell.angle_gamma   90.00
#
_symmetry.space_group_name_H-M   'P 1'
#
loop_
_entity.id
_entity.type
_entity.pdbx_description
1 polymer ?
#
loop_
_entity_poly.entity_id
_entity_poly.type
_entity_poly.pdbx_seq_one_letter_code
_entity_poly.pdbx_strand_id
1 'polypeptide(L)'
;FLGDGIQKQGWLHTDGEVVEFPDVNVYPEAYSKKQPTCMTAESSETITYLAKHGLPMVLSWIIPINEKVSQMELYNEVAAEHGHDINNIEHILTFICSVNEDGEKADRVCRNFLENWYDSY
;
A
#
# COMPACT_ATOMS: atom_id res chain seq x y z
N PHE A 1 -0.71 -1.68 42.94
CA PHE A 1 -1.98 -1.79 42.19
C PHE A 1 -1.77 -2.77 41.05
N LEU A 2 -1.80 -4.06 41.40
CA LEU A 2 -1.93 -5.14 40.42
C LEU A 2 -3.41 -5.19 40.07
N GLY A 3 -3.72 -4.94 38.80
CA GLY A 3 -5.07 -5.07 38.26
C GLY A 3 -5.03 -6.05 37.10
N ASP A 4 -5.73 -7.16 37.27
CA ASP A 4 -5.96 -8.19 36.25
C ASP A 4 -6.53 -7.58 34.96
N GLY A 5 -5.99 -7.98 33.81
CA GLY A 5 -6.51 -7.58 32.51
C GLY A 5 -5.67 -8.12 31.35
N ILE A 6 -5.88 -9.40 31.00
CA ILE A 6 -5.53 -10.11 29.76
C ILE A 6 -4.47 -9.39 28.88
N GLN A 7 -3.20 -9.80 28.99
CA GLN A 7 -2.17 -9.46 28.01
C GLN A 7 -2.50 -10.15 26.69
N LYS A 8 -2.81 -9.39 25.64
CA LYS A 8 -2.95 -9.96 24.29
C LYS A 8 -1.57 -9.97 23.65
N GLN A 9 -0.77 -10.98 24.01
CA GLN A 9 0.54 -11.22 23.42
C GLN A 9 0.38 -11.58 21.94
N GLY A 10 1.12 -10.87 21.07
CA GLY A 10 1.30 -11.29 19.68
C GLY A 10 2.23 -12.50 19.65
N TRP A 11 1.90 -13.48 18.83
CA TRP A 11 2.69 -14.69 18.66
C TRP A 11 2.95 -14.91 17.18
N LEU A 12 4.19 -15.26 16.85
CA LEU A 12 4.60 -15.54 15.48
C LEU A 12 5.01 -17.01 15.36
N HIS A 13 4.43 -17.65 14.37
CA HIS A 13 4.69 -19.03 13.96
C HIS A 13 4.86 -19.06 12.46
N THR A 14 5.63 -20.02 11.98
CA THR A 14 5.88 -20.24 10.56
C THR A 14 5.54 -21.68 10.19
N ASP A 15 5.06 -21.87 8.97
CA ASP A 15 4.78 -23.18 8.38
C ASP A 15 6.04 -23.89 7.83
N GLY A 16 7.17 -23.18 7.78
CA GLY A 16 8.44 -23.69 7.29
C GLY A 16 8.57 -23.77 5.77
N GLU A 17 7.58 -23.29 4.99
CA GLU A 17 7.64 -23.39 3.52
C GLU A 17 8.67 -22.42 2.92
N VAL A 18 8.78 -21.21 3.49
CA VAL A 18 9.70 -20.15 3.01
C VAL A 18 10.79 -19.84 4.05
N VAL A 19 10.44 -19.87 5.34
CA VAL A 19 11.35 -19.57 6.44
C VAL A 19 10.97 -20.40 7.66
N GLU A 20 11.94 -20.90 8.43
CA GLU A 20 11.68 -21.70 9.64
C GLU A 20 12.39 -21.09 10.86
N PHE A 21 11.64 -20.90 11.95
CA PHE A 21 12.13 -20.46 13.25
C PHE A 21 11.16 -20.93 14.34
N PRO A 22 11.64 -21.12 15.59
CA PRO A 22 10.76 -21.54 16.68
C PRO A 22 9.72 -20.48 16.99
N ASP A 23 8.59 -20.93 17.52
CA ASP A 23 7.52 -20.10 18.04
C ASP A 23 8.02 -19.01 19.00
N VAL A 24 7.72 -17.75 18.70
CA VAL A 24 8.19 -16.60 19.49
C VAL A 24 7.07 -15.62 19.80
N ASN A 25 7.17 -15.01 20.98
CA ASN A 25 6.35 -13.88 21.37
C ASN A 25 6.86 -12.59 20.70
N VAL A 26 5.93 -11.78 20.19
CA VAL A 26 6.23 -10.50 19.55
C VAL A 26 6.01 -9.37 20.54
N TYR A 27 7.04 -8.51 20.70
CA TYR A 27 7.01 -7.33 21.56
C TYR A 27 7.57 -6.11 20.81
N PRO A 28 7.10 -4.87 21.11
CA PRO A 28 6.03 -4.54 22.06
C PRO A 28 4.65 -4.95 21.53
N GLU A 29 3.64 -4.94 22.39
CA GLU A 29 2.26 -5.14 21.96
C GLU A 29 1.84 -4.05 20.96
N ALA A 30 1.02 -4.44 19.98
CA ALA A 30 0.54 -3.53 18.96
C ALA A 30 -0.28 -2.40 19.60
N TYR A 31 0.16 -1.16 19.40
CA TYR A 31 -0.54 0.02 19.90
C TYR A 31 -1.92 0.23 19.25
N SER A 32 -2.06 -0.15 17.98
CA SER A 32 -3.30 -0.01 17.19
C SER A 32 -3.74 -1.37 16.64
N LYS A 33 -5.07 -1.56 16.56
CA LYS A 33 -5.68 -2.70 15.85
C LYS A 33 -5.56 -2.56 14.33
N LYS A 34 -5.61 -1.33 13.81
CA LYS A 34 -5.39 -1.05 12.38
C LYS A 34 -3.89 -0.90 12.18
N GLN A 35 -3.28 -1.84 11.48
CA GLN A 35 -1.90 -1.72 11.03
C GLN A 35 -1.89 -0.68 9.89
N PRO A 36 -1.14 0.43 10.00
CA PRO A 36 -1.02 1.39 8.92
C PRO A 36 -0.12 0.79 7.84
N THR A 37 -0.71 -0.01 6.95
CA THR A 37 -0.01 -0.66 5.86
C THR A 37 -0.46 -0.04 4.55
N CYS A 38 0.48 0.33 3.70
CA CYS A 38 0.24 0.74 2.32
C CYS A 38 1.25 0.01 1.43
N MET A 39 0.78 -0.57 0.32
CA MET A 39 1.65 -1.30 -0.60
C MET A 39 1.52 -0.72 -2.00
N THR A 40 2.65 -0.52 -2.67
CA THR A 40 2.68 -0.22 -4.09
C THR A 40 2.29 -1.46 -4.88
N ALA A 41 1.28 -1.34 -5.74
CA ALA A 41 0.79 -2.45 -6.54
C ALA A 41 0.61 -2.00 -7.98
N GLU A 42 1.37 -2.61 -8.88
CA GLU A 42 1.30 -2.34 -10.33
C GLU A 42 0.91 -3.57 -11.15
N SER A 43 1.14 -4.78 -10.63
CA SER A 43 0.76 -6.04 -11.29
C SER A 43 -0.60 -6.55 -10.82
N SER A 44 -1.31 -7.26 -11.70
CA SER A 44 -2.61 -7.87 -11.40
C SER A 44 -2.55 -8.82 -10.20
N GLU A 45 -1.45 -9.56 -10.04
CA GLU A 45 -1.23 -10.50 -8.94
C GLU A 45 -1.16 -9.76 -7.59
N THR A 46 -0.37 -8.69 -7.51
CA THR A 46 -0.26 -7.88 -6.29
C THR A 46 -1.58 -7.17 -5.97
N ILE A 47 -2.26 -6.62 -6.98
CA ILE A 47 -3.58 -5.98 -6.82
C ILE A 47 -4.58 -6.99 -6.26
N THR A 48 -4.66 -8.19 -6.85
CA THR A 48 -5.54 -9.27 -6.40
C THR A 48 -5.21 -9.68 -4.97
N TYR A 49 -3.93 -9.83 -4.62
CA TYR A 49 -3.51 -10.19 -3.27
C TYR A 49 -3.98 -9.15 -2.24
N LEU A 50 -3.78 -7.86 -2.50
CA LEU A 50 -4.21 -6.79 -1.60
C LEU A 50 -5.73 -6.73 -1.47
N ALA A 51 -6.45 -6.86 -2.59
CA ALA A 51 -7.92 -6.85 -2.63
C ALA A 51 -8.53 -7.98 -1.78
N LYS A 52 -7.98 -9.20 -1.88
CA LYS A 52 -8.40 -10.36 -1.05
C LYS A 52 -8.30 -10.08 0.44
N HIS A 53 -7.34 -9.24 0.85
CA HIS A 53 -7.08 -8.92 2.25
C HIS A 53 -7.64 -7.54 2.68
N GLY A 54 -8.32 -6.81 1.79
CA GLY A 54 -8.86 -5.47 2.08
C GLY A 54 -7.77 -4.43 2.39
N LEU A 55 -6.56 -4.62 1.85
CA LEU A 55 -5.42 -3.73 2.10
C LEU A 55 -5.33 -2.63 1.03
N PRO A 56 -5.04 -1.37 1.40
CA PRO A 56 -5.03 -0.26 0.47
C PRO A 56 -3.84 -0.32 -0.50
N MET A 57 -4.06 0.22 -1.70
CA MET A 57 -3.03 0.37 -2.73
C MET A 57 -2.45 1.78 -2.74
N VAL A 58 -1.15 1.86 -3.02
CA VAL A 58 -0.47 3.09 -3.45
C VAL A 58 -0.35 3.03 -4.98
N LEU A 59 -1.13 3.86 -5.67
CA LEU A 59 -1.17 3.93 -7.13
C LEU A 59 -0.02 4.78 -7.66
N SER A 60 0.63 4.26 -8.70
CA SER A 60 1.82 4.86 -9.32
C SER A 60 1.53 6.21 -9.97
N TRP A 61 2.50 7.12 -9.89
CA TRP A 61 2.42 8.45 -10.52
C TRP A 61 2.74 8.41 -12.02
N ILE A 62 3.35 7.33 -12.50
CA ILE A 62 3.83 7.17 -13.88
C ILE A 62 2.71 6.73 -14.83
N ILE A 63 1.75 5.93 -14.33
CA ILE A 63 0.68 5.37 -15.16
C ILE A 63 -0.43 6.39 -15.45
N PRO A 64 -1.06 6.33 -16.64
CA PRO A 64 -2.15 7.21 -17.01
C PRO A 64 -3.45 6.89 -16.23
N ILE A 65 -4.42 7.81 -16.29
CA ILE A 65 -5.68 7.72 -15.53
C ILE A 65 -6.48 6.47 -15.91
N ASN A 66 -6.54 6.10 -17.18
CA ASN A 66 -7.28 4.93 -17.64
C ASN A 66 -6.72 3.63 -17.02
N GLU A 67 -5.40 3.50 -16.89
CA GLU A 67 -4.78 2.35 -16.23
C GLU A 67 -5.08 2.34 -14.72
N LYS A 68 -5.06 3.50 -14.07
CA LYS A 68 -5.49 3.63 -12.66
C LYS A 68 -6.93 3.17 -12.46
N VAL A 69 -7.84 3.52 -13.38
CA VAL A 69 -9.23 3.07 -13.36
C VAL A 69 -9.31 1.56 -13.47
N SER A 70 -8.61 0.95 -14.45
CA SER A 70 -8.61 -0.51 -14.61
C SER A 70 -8.03 -1.24 -13.39
N GLN A 71 -6.98 -0.70 -12.75
CA GLN A 71 -6.44 -1.26 -11.50
C GLN A 71 -7.46 -1.19 -10.36
N MET A 72 -8.20 -0.08 -10.24
CA MET A 72 -9.25 0.08 -9.24
C MET A 72 -10.47 -0.81 -9.52
N GLU A 73 -10.83 -1.04 -10.78
CA GLU A 73 -11.90 -1.96 -11.17
C GLU A 73 -11.57 -3.40 -10.73
N LEU A 74 -10.37 -3.88 -11.08
CA LEU A 74 -9.88 -5.19 -10.65
C LEU A 74 -9.87 -5.32 -9.12
N TYR A 75 -9.35 -4.30 -8.43
CA TYR A 75 -9.30 -4.31 -6.97
C TYR A 75 -10.72 -4.40 -6.37
N ASN A 76 -11.63 -3.55 -6.83
CA ASN A 76 -12.98 -3.45 -6.27
C ASN A 76 -13.79 -4.73 -6.49
N GLU A 77 -13.66 -5.36 -7.66
CA GLU A 77 -14.29 -6.66 -7.95
C GLU A 77 -13.84 -7.72 -6.93
N VAL A 78 -12.52 -7.92 -6.81
CA VAL A 78 -11.96 -8.94 -5.92
C VAL A 78 -12.23 -8.61 -4.44
N ALA A 79 -12.13 -7.35 -4.03
CA ALA A 79 -12.36 -6.94 -2.64
C ALA A 79 -13.83 -7.15 -2.23
N ALA A 80 -14.77 -6.81 -3.11
CA ALA A 80 -16.20 -7.05 -2.87
C ALA A 80 -16.53 -8.54 -2.78
N GLU A 81 -15.94 -9.39 -3.64
CA GLU A 81 -16.10 -10.85 -3.57
C GLU A 81 -15.61 -11.44 -2.25
N HIS A 82 -14.63 -10.81 -1.60
CA HIS A 82 -14.06 -11.24 -0.32
C HIS A 82 -14.71 -10.55 0.89
N GLY A 83 -15.79 -9.80 0.68
CA GLY A 83 -16.61 -9.21 1.76
C GLY A 83 -16.06 -7.91 2.35
N HIS A 84 -15.15 -7.23 1.65
CA HIS A 84 -14.62 -5.94 2.09
C HIS A 84 -15.51 -4.78 1.62
N ASP A 85 -15.66 -3.75 2.45
CA ASP A 85 -16.32 -2.50 2.06
C ASP A 85 -15.35 -1.59 1.30
N ILE A 86 -15.47 -1.60 -0.03
CA ILE A 86 -14.60 -0.85 -0.95
C ILE A 86 -14.60 0.66 -0.68
N ASN A 87 -15.65 1.23 -0.07
CA ASN A 87 -15.71 2.66 0.23
C ASN A 87 -14.95 3.04 1.50
N ASN A 88 -14.50 2.05 2.29
CA ASN A 88 -13.79 2.24 3.55
C ASN A 88 -12.32 1.79 3.48
N ILE A 89 -11.78 1.69 2.26
CA ILE A 89 -10.38 1.35 1.99
C ILE A 89 -9.66 2.61 1.48
N GLU A 90 -8.62 3.02 2.22
CA GLU A 90 -7.92 4.29 1.99
C GLU A 90 -6.79 4.13 0.96
N HIS A 91 -7.15 4.06 -0.32
CA HIS A 91 -6.17 4.09 -1.41
C HIS A 91 -5.46 5.43 -1.53
N ILE A 92 -4.21 5.42 -2.01
CA ILE A 92 -3.36 6.60 -2.16
C ILE A 92 -3.01 6.79 -3.63
N LEU A 93 -3.24 8.00 -4.16
CA LEU A 93 -2.70 8.43 -5.45
C LEU A 93 -1.39 9.17 -5.23
N THR A 94 -0.34 8.74 -5.93
CA THR A 94 0.93 9.46 -5.95
C THR A 94 1.03 10.35 -7.19
N PHE A 95 1.71 11.49 -7.03
CA PHE A 95 1.93 12.45 -8.11
C PHE A 95 3.34 13.02 -8.02
N ILE A 96 3.94 13.29 -9.17
CA ILE A 96 5.02 14.27 -9.30
C ILE A 96 4.40 15.65 -9.51
N CYS A 97 4.71 16.60 -8.63
CA CYS A 97 4.10 17.93 -8.64
C CYS A 97 5.16 19.02 -8.78
N SER A 98 5.02 19.86 -9.81
CA SER A 98 5.77 21.11 -9.96
C SER A 98 4.74 22.25 -10.02
N VAL A 99 4.76 23.13 -9.01
CA VAL A 99 3.78 24.21 -8.88
C VAL A 99 4.51 25.54 -9.03
N ASN A 100 4.07 26.35 -10.00
CA ASN A 100 4.62 27.68 -10.25
C ASN A 100 3.53 28.59 -10.82
N GLU A 101 3.69 29.91 -10.66
CA GLU A 101 2.82 30.90 -11.31
C GLU A 101 2.98 30.88 -12.83
N ASP A 102 4.20 30.56 -13.31
CA ASP A 102 4.51 30.33 -14.72
C ASP A 102 4.47 28.82 -15.02
N GLY A 103 3.41 28.39 -15.73
CA GLY A 103 3.21 26.98 -16.09
C GLY A 103 4.32 26.40 -16.96
N GLU A 104 4.90 27.17 -17.88
CA GLU A 104 6.01 26.70 -18.73
C GLU A 104 7.27 26.47 -17.90
N LYS A 105 7.50 27.31 -16.88
CA LYS A 105 8.59 27.10 -15.93
C LYS A 105 8.35 25.84 -15.08
N ALA A 106 7.12 25.60 -14.62
CA ALA A 106 6.79 24.39 -13.88
C ALA A 106 7.07 23.12 -14.71
N ASP A 107 6.64 23.13 -15.98
CA ASP A 107 6.86 22.03 -16.93
C ASP A 107 8.34 21.79 -17.19
N ARG A 108 9.12 22.85 -17.45
CA ARG A 108 10.56 22.73 -17.70
C ARG A 108 11.31 22.16 -16.50
N VAL A 109 10.98 22.59 -15.28
CA VAL A 109 11.60 22.05 -14.05
C VAL A 109 11.28 20.57 -13.91
N CYS A 110 10.02 20.17 -14.13
CA CYS A 110 9.60 18.78 -14.04
C CYS A 110 10.32 17.91 -15.09
N ARG A 111 10.40 18.37 -16.34
CA ARG A 111 11.11 17.67 -17.43
C ARG A 111 12.59 17.46 -17.11
N ASN A 112 13.28 18.53 -16.71
CA ASN A 112 14.71 18.43 -16.35
C ASN A 112 14.94 17.48 -15.17
N PHE A 113 14.03 17.43 -14.20
CA PHE A 113 14.11 16.47 -13.10
C PHE A 113 13.96 15.03 -13.61
N LEU A 114 12.94 14.78 -14.44
CA LEU A 114 12.65 13.44 -14.97
C LEU A 114 13.78 12.93 -15.88
N GLU A 115 14.39 13.78 -16.70
CA GLU A 115 15.54 13.42 -17.54
C GLU A 115 16.69 12.84 -16.68
N ASN A 116 17.07 13.54 -15.60
CA ASN A 116 18.12 13.06 -14.71
C ASN A 116 17.70 11.81 -13.92
N TRP A 117 16.43 11.72 -13.53
CA TRP A 117 15.92 10.59 -12.76
C TRP A 117 15.95 9.29 -13.58
N TYR A 118 15.60 9.35 -14.86
CA TYR A 118 15.70 8.20 -15.77
C TYR A 118 17.13 7.78 -16.05
N ASP A 119 18.08 8.72 -16.11
CA ASP A 119 19.51 8.39 -16.28
C ASP A 119 20.13 7.72 -15.03
N SER A 120 19.48 7.83 -13.87
CA SER A 120 19.92 7.21 -12.61
C SER A 120 19.35 5.82 -12.33
N TYR A 121 18.49 5.30 -13.22
CA TYR A 121 17.95 3.94 -13.22
C TYR A 121 18.62 3.06 -14.28
#